data_AF-A0A3P6SQA9-F1
#
_entry.id   AF-A0A3P6SQA9-F1
#
_cell.length_a   1.000
_cell.length_b   1.000
_cell.length_c   1.000
_cell.angle_alpha   90.00
_cell.angle_beta   90.00
_cell.angle_gamma   90.00
#
_symmetry.space_group_name_H-M   'P 1'
#
loop_
_entity.id
_entity.type
_entity.pdbx_description
1 polymer ?
#
loop_
_entity_poly.entity_id
_entity_poly.type
_entity_poly.pdbx_seq_one_letter_code
_entity_poly.pdbx_strand_id
1 'polypeptide(L)' 'MFILGTFPTHVLSEVIIKRQANMVHISFLLSNRLSATEIYFLIGYGEQMLSMLLRSPVKIEPRMVLDPKDVIFRYV' A
#
# COMPACT_ATOMS: atom_id res chain seq x y z
N MET A 1 9.30 5.93 3.67
CA MET A 1 9.54 5.57 5.08
C MET A 1 8.24 5.35 5.88
N PHE A 2 7.13 6.03 5.58
CA PHE A 2 5.84 5.78 6.28
C PHE A 2 5.22 4.41 5.95
N ILE A 3 4.98 4.11 4.67
CA ILE A 3 4.29 2.86 4.25
C ILE A 3 5.07 1.59 4.66
N LEU A 4 6.40 1.61 4.59
CA LEU A 4 7.27 0.52 5.07
C LEU A 4 7.24 0.34 6.60
N GLY A 5 6.93 1.40 7.36
CA GLY A 5 6.79 1.34 8.81
C GLY A 5 5.36 1.00 9.27
N THR A 6 4.34 1.45 8.54
CA THR A 6 2.92 1.18 8.81
C THR A 6 2.53 -0.25 8.43
N PHE A 7 3.16 -0.82 7.40
CA PHE A 7 2.99 -2.21 6.99
C PHE A 7 4.28 -2.98 7.24
N PRO A 8 4.56 -3.41 8.49
CA PRO A 8 5.82 -4.03 8.84
C PRO A 8 6.02 -5.33 8.03
N THR A 9 7.10 -5.41 7.26
CA THR A 9 7.64 -6.64 6.62
C THR A 9 6.78 -7.39 5.61
N HIS A 10 5.68 -6.80 5.11
CA HIS A 10 4.75 -7.48 4.18
C HIS A 10 4.64 -6.84 2.80
N VAL A 11 5.37 -5.75 2.56
CA VAL A 11 5.40 -5.08 1.26
C VAL A 11 6.37 -5.83 0.35
N LEU A 12 5.82 -6.63 -0.57
CA LEU A 12 6.56 -7.52 -1.47
C LEU A 12 7.18 -6.79 -2.68
N SER A 13 6.74 -5.56 -2.94
CA SER A 13 7.10 -4.78 -4.13
C SER A 13 7.26 -3.30 -3.79
N GLU A 14 7.96 -2.55 -4.65
CA GLU A 14 8.09 -1.11 -4.51
C GLU A 14 6.71 -0.43 -4.45
N VAL A 15 6.57 0.60 -3.62
CA VAL A 15 5.32 1.35 -3.50
C VAL A 15 5.11 2.16 -4.77
N ILE A 16 4.00 1.90 -5.47
CA ILE A 16 3.62 2.62 -6.68
C ILE A 16 2.77 3.81 -6.28
N ILE A 17 3.25 5.02 -6.57
CA ILE A 17 2.54 6.26 -6.30
C ILE A 17 2.10 6.85 -7.65
N LYS A 18 0.79 6.96 -7.86
CA LYS A 18 0.20 7.64 -9.02
C LYS A 18 -0.49 8.91 -8.54
N ARG A 19 -0.28 10.00 -9.26
CA ARG A 19 -0.98 11.26 -8.97
C ARG A 19 -1.85 11.63 -10.16
N GLN A 20 -3.15 11.76 -9.92
CA GLN A 20 -4.10 12.25 -10.91
C GLN A 20 -4.71 13.54 -10.39
N ALA A 21 -4.33 14.66 -10.99
CA ALA A 21 -4.67 16.00 -10.51
C ALA A 21 -4.34 16.19 -9.01
N ASN A 22 -5.36 16.51 -8.19
CA ASN A 22 -5.22 16.68 -6.75
C ASN A 22 -5.39 15.37 -5.96
N MET A 23 -5.54 14.21 -6.61
CA MET A 23 -5.74 12.94 -5.94
C MET A 23 -4.47 12.09 -6.00
N VAL A 24 -4.06 11.55 -4.86
CA VAL A 24 -2.90 10.66 -4.75
C VAL A 24 -3.40 9.24 -4.59
N HIS A 25 -3.08 8.39 -5.56
CA HIS A 25 -3.32 6.95 -5.50
C HIS A 25 -2.03 6.25 -5.09
N ILE A 26 -2.11 5.49 -4.01
CA ILE A 26 -1.00 4.70 -3.49
C ILE A 26 -1.38 3.24 -3.64
N SER A 27 -0.60 2.49 -4.41
CA SER A 27 -0.80 1.07 -4.62
C SER A 27 0.47 0.31 -4.26
N PHE A 28 0.32 -0.78 -3.52
CA PHE A 28 1.44 -1.66 -3.17
C PHE A 28 0.97 -3.09 -3.03
N LEU A 29 1.91 -4.02 -3.15
CA LEU A 29 1.65 -5.45 -3.04
C LEU A 29 1.91 -5.89 -1.60
N LEU A 30 0.90 -6.51 -0.99
CA LEU A 30 0.95 -7.00 0.38
C LEU A 30 0.92 -8.54 0.40
N SER A 31 1.77 -9.17 1.21
CA SER A 31 1.68 -10.62 1.47
C SER A 31 0.47 -10.95 2.34
N ASN A 32 -0.24 -12.04 2.05
CA ASN A 32 -1.47 -12.49 2.73
C ASN A 32 -1.28 -13.02 4.19
N ARG A 33 -0.35 -12.45 4.95
CA ARG A 33 -0.03 -12.90 6.33
C ARG A 33 -0.76 -12.12 7.43
N LEU A 34 -1.38 -10.99 7.08
CA LEU A 34 -2.14 -10.13 7.99
C LEU A 34 -3.64 -10.45 7.94
N SER A 35 -4.34 -10.28 9.06
CA SER A 35 -5.79 -10.43 9.08
C SER A 35 -6.47 -9.33 8.26
N ALA A 36 -7.57 -9.65 7.57
CA ALA A 36 -8.27 -8.67 6.73
C ALA A 36 -8.68 -7.41 7.51
N THR A 37 -9.11 -7.58 8.76
CA THR A 37 -9.52 -6.47 9.65
C THR A 37 -8.39 -5.49 9.92
N GLU A 38 -7.19 -5.98 10.24
CA GLU A 38 -6.03 -5.12 10.48
C GLU A 38 -5.62 -4.36 9.21
N ILE A 39 -5.71 -5.02 8.06
CA ILE A 39 -5.42 -4.38 6.76
C ILE A 39 -6.41 -3.24 6.50
N TYR A 40 -7.72 -3.46 6.64
CA TYR A 40 -8.72 -2.41 6.46
C TYR A 40 -8.53 -1.25 7.44
N PHE A 41 -8.15 -1.54 8.69
CA PHE A 41 -7.83 -0.51 9.67
C PHE A 41 -6.61 0.33 9.23
N LEU A 42 -5.52 -0.33 8.82
CA LEU A 42 -4.29 0.35 8.38
C LEU A 42 -4.50 1.17 7.10
N ILE A 43 -5.35 0.69 6.17
CA ILE A 43 -5.76 1.45 4.98
C ILE A 43 -6.44 2.75 5.41
N GLY A 44 -7.51 2.66 6.20
CA GLY A 44 -8.28 3.85 6.61
C GLY A 44 -7.44 4.82 7.44
N TYR A 45 -6.61 4.29 8.35
CA TYR A 45 -5.66 5.08 9.13
C TYR A 45 -4.67 5.82 8.23
N GLY A 46 -4.07 5.12 7.26
CA GLY A 46 -3.12 5.70 6.31
C GLY A 46 -3.76 6.77 5.42
N GLU A 47 -4.94 6.50 4.88
CA GLU A 47 -5.69 7.45 4.03
C GLU A 47 -6.00 8.75 4.77
N GLN A 48 -6.53 8.65 6.00
CA GLN A 48 -6.86 9.83 6.79
C GLN A 48 -5.62 10.63 7.17
N MET A 49 -4.57 9.96 7.65
CA MET A 49 -3.36 10.64 8.08
C MET A 49 -2.64 11.34 6.91
N LEU A 50 -2.52 10.66 5.76
CA LEU A 50 -1.91 11.23 4.56
C LEU A 50 -2.77 12.34 3.95
N SER A 51 -4.09 12.21 4.00
CA SER A 51 -5.01 13.25 3.53
C SER A 51 -4.87 14.54 4.33
N MET A 52 -4.75 14.44 5.67
CA MET A 52 -4.49 15.59 6.54
C MET A 52 -3.09 16.20 6.29
N LEU A 53 -2.07 15.35 6.09
CA LEU A 53 -0.69 15.80 5.89
C LEU A 53 -0.51 16.50 4.52
N LEU A 54 -1.05 15.90 3.46
CA LEU A 54 -0.88 16.36 2.07
C LEU A 54 -1.96 17.38 1.64
N ARG A 55 -2.98 17.62 2.48
CA ARG A 55 -4.15 18.47 2.19
C ARG A 55 -4.83 18.10 0.86
N SER A 56 -4.83 16.82 0.54
CA SER A 56 -5.23 16.28 -0.75
C SER A 56 -5.90 14.92 -0.51
N PRO A 57 -6.95 14.57 -1.27
CA PRO A 57 -7.55 13.24 -1.17
C PRO A 57 -6.53 12.16 -1.54
N VAL A 58 -6.27 11.26 -0.60
CA VAL A 58 -5.37 10.12 -0.76
C VAL A 58 -6.20 8.86 -0.74
N LYS A 59 -5.97 8.00 -1.73
CA LYS A 59 -6.60 6.68 -1.82
C LYS A 59 -5.54 5.59 -1.78
N ILE A 60 -5.69 4.64 -0.87
CA ILE A 60 -4.74 3.53 -0.70
C ILE A 60 -5.40 2.24 -1.16
N GLU A 61 -4.80 1.60 -2.16
CA GLU A 61 -5.29 0.35 -2.76
C GLU A 61 -4.20 -0.72 -2.65
N PRO A 62 -4.14 -1.46 -1.54
CA PRO A 62 -3.24 -2.58 -1.42
C PRO A 62 -3.79 -3.76 -2.22
N ARG A 63 -2.92 -4.39 -3.01
CA ARG A 63 -3.24 -5.64 -3.69
C ARG A 63 -2.60 -6.79 -2.92
N MET A 64 -3.42 -7.72 -2.44
CA MET A 64 -2.91 -8.92 -1.81
C MET A 64 -2.35 -9.87 -2.87
N VAL A 65 -1.16 -10.40 -2.63
CA VAL A 65 -0.54 -11.44 -3.46
C VAL A 65 -0.44 -12.70 -2.63
N LEU A 66 -0.96 -13.80 -3.17
CA LEU A 66 -0.92 -15.13 -2.55
C LEU A 66 0.49 -15.74 -2.66
N ASP A 67 1.15 -15.56 -3.81
CA ASP A 67 2.47 -16.13 -4.10
C ASP A 67 3.51 -15.05 -4.42
N PRO A 68 4.63 -14.97 -3.69
CA PRO A 68 5.70 -14.01 -3.97
C PRO A 68 6.37 -14.23 -5.35
N LYS A 69 6.13 -15.39 -5.98
CA LYS A 69 6.59 -15.69 -7.35
C LYS A 69 5.83 -14.90 -8.43
N ASP A 70 4.61 -14.46 -8.16
CA ASP A 70 3.78 -13.71 -9.11
C ASP A 70 4.30 -12.28 -9.32
N VAL A 71 5.10 -11.78 -8.37
CA VAL A 71 5.73 -10.45 -8.42
C VAL A 71 7.06 -10.48 -9.20
N ILE A 72 7.60 -11.67 -9.50
CA ILE A 72 8.91 -11.83 -10.15
C ILE A 72 8.74 -11.73 -11.67
N PHE A 73 8.94 -10.53 -12.21
CA PHE A 73 8.85 -10.31 -13.67
C PHE A 73 10.06 -10.87 -14.45
N ARG A 74 11.20 -11.14 -13.78
CA ARG A 74 12.44 -11.57 -14.46
C ARG A 74 13.25 -12.55 -13.61
N TYR A 75 13.49 -13.74 -14.14
CA TYR A 75 14.55 -14.64 -13.68
C TYR A 75 15.87 -14.19 -14.33
N VAL A 76 16.91 -13.94 -13.52
CA VAL A 76 18.30 -13.75 -13.98
C VAL A 76 19.10 -15.02 -13.74
#